data_AF-A0A2P6VVS0-F1
#
_entry.id   AF-A0A2P6VVS0-F1
#
_cell.length_a   1.000
_cell.length_b   1.000
_cell.length_c   1.000
_cell.angle_alpha   90.00
_cell.angle_beta   90.00
_cell.angle_gamma   90.00
#
_symmetry.space_group_name_H-M   'P 1'
#
loop_
_entity.id
_entity.type
_entity.pdbx_description
1 polymer ?
#
loop_
_entity_poly.entity_id
_entity_poly.type
_entity_poly.pdbx_seq_one_letter_code
_entity_poly.pdbx_strand_id
1 'polypeptide(L)'
;MAMGRLLRGLTGLVASSVVLILLGLVYFIVTAWIVSFGVETVMGATPSADFVALSAALLSLGSLAGSSYSMGDLGSQEAETDRYGTSEVA
;
A
#
# COMPACT_ATOMS: atom_id res chain seq x y z
N MET A 1 -24.79 -24.63 15.14
CA MET A 1 -24.75 -23.70 13.99
C MET A 1 -23.58 -22.69 14.02
N ALA A 2 -22.52 -22.90 14.83
CA ALA A 2 -21.36 -22.00 14.84
C ALA A 2 -20.37 -22.30 13.69
N MET A 3 -20.15 -23.59 13.39
CA MET A 3 -19.17 -24.05 12.41
C MET A 3 -19.39 -23.47 11.00
N GLY A 4 -20.64 -23.39 10.53
CA GLY A 4 -20.95 -22.83 9.20
C GLY A 4 -20.69 -21.32 9.07
N ARG A 5 -20.78 -20.55 10.18
CA ARG A 5 -20.42 -19.13 10.18
C ARG A 5 -18.91 -18.94 10.17
N LEU A 6 -18.16 -19.81 10.87
CA LEU A 6 -16.70 -19.82 10.87
C LEU A 6 -16.14 -20.16 9.48
N LEU A 7 -16.69 -21.19 8.83
CA LEU A 7 -16.32 -21.56 7.46
C LEU A 7 -16.57 -20.42 6.45
N ARG A 8 -17.74 -19.76 6.52
CA ARG A 8 -18.03 -18.57 5.69
C ARG A 8 -17.07 -17.41 5.96
N GLY A 9 -16.74 -17.16 7.22
CA GLY A 9 -15.76 -16.14 7.61
C GLY A 9 -14.37 -16.44 7.06
N LEU A 10 -13.93 -17.70 7.13
CA LEU A 10 -12.64 -18.14 6.61
C LEU A 10 -12.56 -17.95 5.09
N THR A 11 -13.61 -18.35 4.35
CA THR A 11 -13.67 -18.17 2.90
C THR A 11 -13.62 -16.69 2.51
N GLY A 12 -14.33 -15.83 3.25
CA GLY A 12 -14.28 -14.38 3.03
C GLY A 12 -12.88 -13.81 3.26
N LEU A 13 -12.19 -14.24 4.31
CA LEU A 13 -10.83 -13.78 4.61
C LEU A 13 -9.82 -14.21 3.54
N VAL A 14 -9.92 -15.47 3.07
CA VAL A 14 -9.08 -15.98 1.98
C VAL A 14 -9.37 -15.22 0.68
N ALA A 15 -10.64 -15.00 0.34
CA ALA A 15 -11.02 -14.27 -0.86
C ALA A 15 -10.48 -12.83 -0.85
N SER A 16 -10.63 -12.11 0.27
CA SER A 16 -10.08 -10.76 0.43
C SER A 16 -8.56 -10.76 0.34
N SER A 17 -7.88 -11.73 0.95
CA SER A 17 -6.42 -11.89 0.87
C SER A 17 -5.97 -12.09 -0.59
N VAL A 18 -6.64 -12.95 -1.34
CA VAL A 18 -6.34 -13.17 -2.77
C VAL A 18 -6.50 -11.89 -3.57
N VAL A 19 -7.56 -11.12 -3.33
CA VAL A 19 -7.77 -9.82 -4.01
C VAL A 19 -6.64 -8.84 -3.68
N LEU A 20 -6.21 -8.76 -2.42
CA LEU A 20 -5.09 -7.90 -2.01
C LEU A 20 -3.77 -8.32 -2.65
N ILE A 21 -3.50 -9.63 -2.75
CA ILE A 21 -2.32 -10.16 -3.43
C ILE A 21 -2.34 -9.78 -4.92
N LEU A 22 -3.47 -9.93 -5.58
CA LEU A 22 -3.62 -9.56 -6.99
C LEU A 22 -3.43 -8.05 -7.20
N LEU A 23 -3.96 -7.22 -6.30
CA LEU A 23 -3.78 -5.77 -6.36
C LEU A 23 -2.30 -5.38 -6.18
N GLY A 24 -1.61 -6.03 -5.22
CA GLY A 24 -0.18 -5.86 -5.03
C GLY A 24 0.65 -6.30 -6.24
N LEU A 25 0.26 -7.39 -6.90
CA LEU A 25 0.91 -7.86 -8.12
C LEU A 25 0.77 -6.84 -9.26
N VAL A 26 -0.42 -6.28 -9.46
CA VAL A 26 -0.66 -5.22 -10.46
C VAL A 26 0.21 -4.01 -10.17
N TYR A 27 0.27 -3.56 -8.90
CA TYR A 27 1.11 -2.46 -8.47
C TYR A 27 2.61 -2.71 -8.76
N PHE A 28 3.10 -3.92 -8.46
CA PHE A 28 4.47 -4.31 -8.75
C PHE A 28 4.78 -4.28 -10.25
N ILE A 29 3.88 -4.80 -11.09
CA ILE A 29 4.05 -4.78 -12.56
C ILE A 29 4.12 -3.35 -13.08
N VAL A 30 3.24 -2.46 -12.61
CA VAL A 30 3.25 -1.04 -12.99
C VAL A 30 4.56 -0.39 -12.56
N THR A 31 5.05 -0.68 -11.36
CA THR A 31 6.32 -0.15 -10.85
C THR A 31 7.50 -0.62 -11.71
N ALA A 32 7.54 -1.91 -12.08
CA ALA A 32 8.56 -2.46 -12.98
C ALA A 32 8.51 -1.78 -14.35
N TRP A 33 7.31 -1.53 -14.88
CA TRP A 33 7.12 -0.74 -16.09
C TRP A 33 7.71 0.66 -15.95
N ILE A 34 7.37 1.39 -14.88
CA ILE A 34 7.89 2.74 -14.63
C ILE A 34 9.42 2.75 -14.60
N VAL A 35 10.05 1.78 -13.93
CA VAL A 35 11.51 1.68 -13.88
C VAL A 35 12.09 1.42 -15.27
N SER A 36 11.53 0.47 -16.02
CA SER A 36 12.02 0.13 -17.36
C SER A 36 11.93 1.34 -18.31
N PHE A 37 10.78 2.00 -18.34
CA PHE A 37 10.56 3.20 -19.14
C PHE A 37 11.47 4.35 -18.69
N GLY A 38 11.67 4.51 -17.37
CA GLY A 38 12.54 5.54 -16.82
C GLY A 38 13.98 5.39 -17.31
N VAL A 39 14.55 4.18 -17.23
CA VAL A 39 15.92 3.93 -17.69
C VAL A 39 16.03 4.09 -19.21
N GLU A 40 15.09 3.53 -19.96
CA GLU A 40 15.12 3.61 -21.42
C GLU A 40 15.02 5.06 -21.91
N THR A 41 14.14 5.87 -21.29
CA THR A 41 13.92 7.26 -21.72
C THR A 41 15.04 8.20 -21.27
N VAL A 42 15.59 8.00 -20.05
CA VAL A 42 16.57 8.92 -19.46
C VAL A 42 18.00 8.57 -19.87
N MET A 43 18.32 7.28 -19.92
CA MET A 43 19.69 6.80 -20.20
C MET A 43 19.85 6.30 -21.64
N GLY A 44 18.76 6.11 -22.40
CA GLY A 44 18.83 5.57 -23.75
C GLY A 44 19.34 4.12 -23.80
N ALA A 45 19.26 3.40 -22.68
CA ALA A 45 19.79 2.05 -22.53
C ALA A 45 18.67 1.09 -22.11
N THR A 46 18.72 -0.15 -22.61
CA THR A 46 17.80 -1.21 -22.21
C THR A 46 18.24 -1.79 -20.86
N PRO A 47 17.45 -1.64 -19.79
CA PRO A 47 17.82 -2.19 -18.48
C PRO A 47 17.74 -3.72 -18.47
N SER A 48 18.59 -4.35 -17.65
CA SER A 48 18.48 -5.80 -17.40
C SER A 48 17.23 -6.12 -16.58
N ALA A 49 16.62 -7.28 -16.84
CA ALA A 49 15.41 -7.71 -16.13
C ALA A 49 15.63 -7.80 -14.62
N ASP A 50 16.81 -8.26 -14.18
CA ASP A 50 17.17 -8.36 -12.77
C ASP A 50 17.20 -6.99 -12.08
N PHE A 51 17.72 -5.97 -12.79
CA PHE A 51 17.74 -4.60 -12.28
C PHE A 51 16.31 -4.06 -12.13
N VAL A 52 15.47 -4.22 -13.16
CA VAL A 52 14.08 -3.75 -13.12
C VAL A 52 13.31 -4.41 -11.99
N ALA A 53 13.46 -5.73 -11.82
CA ALA A 53 12.80 -6.48 -10.76
C ALA A 53 13.26 -6.05 -9.36
N LEU A 54 14.57 -5.88 -9.16
CA LEU A 54 15.12 -5.45 -7.87
C LEU A 54 14.68 -4.01 -7.53
N SER A 55 14.76 -3.08 -8.47
CA SER A 55 14.31 -1.70 -8.28
C SER A 55 12.82 -1.61 -8.01
N ALA A 56 11.99 -2.38 -8.72
CA ALA A 56 10.56 -2.44 -8.47
C ALA A 56 10.24 -3.00 -7.07
N ALA A 57 10.99 -4.01 -6.61
CA ALA A 57 10.83 -4.56 -5.27
C ALA A 57 11.20 -3.54 -4.19
N LEU A 58 12.30 -2.80 -4.36
CA LEU A 58 12.73 -1.75 -3.44
C LEU A 58 11.74 -0.58 -3.38
N LEU A 59 11.24 -0.12 -4.53
CA LEU A 59 10.21 0.92 -4.59
C LEU A 59 8.89 0.46 -3.95
N SER A 60 8.51 -0.80 -4.18
CA SER A 60 7.34 -1.39 -3.54
C SER A 60 7.49 -1.43 -2.02
N LEU A 61 8.64 -1.87 -1.51
CA LEU A 61 8.96 -1.82 -0.08
C LEU A 61 8.93 -0.38 0.47
N GLY A 62 9.51 0.58 -0.25
CA GLY A 62 9.49 1.99 0.13
C GLY A 62 8.07 2.56 0.23
N SER A 63 7.20 2.20 -0.70
CA SER A 63 5.79 2.65 -0.67
C SER A 63 5.00 2.07 0.50
N LEU A 64 5.26 0.81 0.87
CA LEU A 64 4.66 0.17 2.05
C LEU A 64 5.18 0.83 3.34
N ALA A 65 6.48 1.12 3.41
CA ALA A 65 7.07 1.82 4.54
C ALA A 65 6.52 3.26 4.68
N GLY A 66 6.38 4.00 3.59
CA GLY A 66 5.84 5.36 3.58
C GLY A 66 4.39 5.45 4.07
N SER A 67 3.56 4.45 3.74
CA SER A 67 2.18 4.36 4.25
C SER A 67 2.08 4.35 5.78
N SER A 68 3.09 3.81 6.47
CA SER A 68 3.05 3.70 7.93
C SER A 68 3.23 5.05 8.65
N TYR A 69 3.91 6.02 8.01
CA TYR A 69 4.15 7.34 8.59
C TYR A 69 2.97 8.31 8.38
N SER A 70 2.24 8.19 7.27
CA SER A 70 1.10 9.08 6.96
C SER A 70 -0.14 8.83 7.85
N MET A 71 -0.28 7.65 8.45
CA MET A 71 -1.42 7.32 9.29
C MET A 71 -1.31 7.89 10.72
N GLY A 72 -0.10 8.28 11.16
CA GLY A 72 0.12 8.85 12.49
C GLY A 72 -0.33 10.30 12.63
N ASP A 73 -0.29 11.08 11.54
CA ASP A 73 -0.57 12.53 11.56
C ASP A 73 -2.07 12.86 11.50
N LEU A 74 -2.90 11.94 11.02
CA LEU A 74 -4.35 12.09 10.98
C LEU A 74 -5.00 11.89 12.36
N GLY A 75 -4.41 11.05 13.22
CA GLY A 75 -4.89 10.83 14.59
C GLY A 75 -4.60 12.00 15.56
N SER A 76 -3.58 12.81 15.26
CA SER A 76 -3.27 14.04 16.02
C SER A 76 -4.21 15.20 15.71
N GLN A 77 -4.82 15.26 14.52
CA GLN A 77 -5.72 16.36 14.13
C GLN A 77 -7.13 16.23 14.73
N GLU A 78 -7.64 15.01 14.89
CA GLU A 78 -8.92 14.77 15.58
C GLU A 78 -8.82 15.08 17.08
N ALA A 79 -7.68 14.80 17.71
CA ALA A 79 -7.46 15.05 19.14
C ALA A 79 -7.32 16.54 19.51
N GLU A 80 -6.91 17.40 18.58
CA GLU A 80 -6.75 18.84 18.82
C GLU A 80 -8.06 19.62 18.61
N THR A 81 -8.90 19.18 17.66
CA THR A 81 -10.17 19.86 17.33
C THR A 81 -11.20 19.74 18.45
N ASP A 82 -11.21 18.64 19.20
CA ASP A 82 -12.14 18.40 20.32
C ASP A 82 -11.80 19.24 21.58
N ARG A 83 -10.52 19.61 21.76
CA ARG A 83 -10.09 20.50 22.85
C ARG A 83 -10.48 21.97 22.64
N TYR A 84 -10.62 22.41 21.39
CA TYR A 84 -10.98 23.80 21.09
C TYR A 84 -12.50 24.02 21.07
N GLY A 85 -13.30 22.99 20.77
CA GLY A 85 -14.77 23.07 20.78
C GLY A 85 -15.41 23.08 22.17
N THR A 86 -14.69 22.65 23.21
CA THR A 86 -15.20 22.57 24.59
C THR A 86 -14.86 23.79 25.45
N SER A 87 -13.96 24.67 24.99
CA SER A 87 -13.61 25.91 25.71
C SER A 87 -14.56 27.09 25.44
N GLU A 88 -15.46 27.00 24.46
CA GLU A 88 -16.47 28.04 24.19
C GLU A 88 -17.78 27.85 24.97
N VAL A 89 -17.90 26.80 25.79
CA VAL A 89 -19.12 26.46 26.54
C VAL A 89 -18.99 26.58 28.07
N ALA A 90 -17.96 27.27 28.58
CA ALA A 90 -17.74 27.51 30.01
C ALA A 90 -17.90 28.99 30.38
#